data_AF-T1BVM7-F1
#
_entry.id   AF-T1BVM7-F1
#
_cell.length_a   1.000
_cell.length_b   1.000
_cell.length_c   1.000
_cell.angle_alpha   90.00
_cell.angle_beta   90.00
_cell.angle_gamma   90.00
#
_symmetry.space_group_name_H-M   'P 1'
#
loop_
_entity.id
_entity.type
_entity.pdbx_description
1 polymer ?
#
loop_
_entity_poly.entity_id
_entity_poly.type
_entity_poly.pdbx_seq_one_letter_code
_entity_poly.pdbx_strand_id
1 'polypeptide(L)'
;MIALGATPPVYAHVPMILGPDGTKLSKRHGAVSVLQYEEEGYLPDALLNYLVRLGWSHGDQEVFTREEMIAAFDIKDVNKAASTFNPEKLLWLNQQHMMRAEPSTLVPRLRAQLRRIGLDSDDRNLLEGIILSQRERAKTLKEMACNS
;
A
#
# COMPACT_ATOMS: atom_id res chain seq x y z
N MET A 1 -21.55 26.59 -12.55
CA MET A 1 -22.37 26.57 -11.32
C MET A 1 -23.22 27.83 -11.19
N ILE A 2 -22.62 29.02 -11.16
CA ILE A 2 -23.37 30.30 -11.07
C ILE A 2 -24.32 30.48 -12.26
N ALA A 3 -23.87 30.20 -13.48
CA ALA A 3 -24.72 30.22 -14.68
C ALA A 3 -25.82 29.14 -14.70
N LEU A 4 -25.71 28.11 -13.84
CA LEU A 4 -26.69 27.02 -13.69
C LEU A 4 -27.60 27.24 -12.47
N GLY A 5 -27.48 28.36 -11.76
CA GLY A 5 -28.26 28.64 -10.55
C GLY A 5 -27.94 27.74 -9.35
N ALA A 6 -26.81 27.04 -9.35
CA ALA A 6 -26.43 26.08 -8.32
C ALA A 6 -25.29 26.60 -7.44
N THR A 7 -25.36 26.31 -6.14
CA THR A 7 -24.27 26.56 -5.18
C THR A 7 -23.07 25.66 -5.49
N PRO A 8 -21.86 26.22 -5.67
CA PRO A 8 -20.65 25.41 -5.87
C PRO A 8 -20.36 24.53 -4.64
N PRO A 9 -19.85 23.30 -4.83
CA PRO A 9 -19.38 22.48 -3.73
C PRO A 9 -18.11 23.07 -3.11
N VAL A 10 -17.74 22.55 -1.94
CA VAL A 10 -16.41 22.79 -1.37
C VAL A 10 -15.39 22.01 -2.21
N TYR A 11 -14.34 22.70 -2.66
CA TYR A 11 -13.24 22.10 -3.40
C TYR A 11 -12.02 21.92 -2.51
N ALA A 12 -11.40 20.75 -2.59
CA ALA A 12 -10.08 20.50 -2.02
C ALA A 12 -9.18 19.93 -3.11
N HIS A 13 -8.02 20.56 -3.32
CA HIS A 13 -7.02 20.09 -4.27
C HIS A 13 -5.95 19.32 -3.51
N VAL A 14 -5.84 18.03 -3.80
CA VAL A 14 -4.78 17.18 -3.24
C VAL A 14 -3.42 17.49 -3.90
N PRO A 15 -2.31 17.38 -3.17
CA PRO A 15 -0.99 17.69 -3.71
C PRO A 15 -0.60 16.73 -4.84
N MET A 16 0.25 17.21 -5.74
CA MET A 16 0.81 16.39 -6.79
C MET A 16 1.82 15.40 -6.22
N ILE A 17 1.78 14.16 -6.70
CA ILE A 17 2.80 13.16 -6.41
C ILE A 17 3.96 13.34 -7.39
N LEU A 18 5.17 13.47 -6.86
CA LEU A 18 6.40 13.61 -7.62
C LEU A 18 7.17 12.28 -7.66
N GLY A 19 7.92 12.06 -8.73
CA GLY A 19 8.95 11.03 -8.77
C GLY A 19 10.18 11.41 -7.93
N PRO A 20 11.13 10.49 -7.74
CA PRO A 20 12.36 10.74 -6.99
C PRO A 20 13.22 11.90 -7.53
N ASP A 21 13.06 12.21 -8.81
CA ASP A 21 13.71 13.31 -9.53
C ASP A 21 13.01 14.67 -9.34
N GLY A 22 11.92 14.72 -8.58
CA GLY A 22 11.14 15.93 -8.32
C GLY A 22 10.18 16.32 -9.46
N THR A 23 10.12 15.56 -10.54
CA THR A 23 9.16 15.80 -11.62
C THR A 23 7.86 15.04 -11.38
N LYS A 24 6.80 15.34 -12.13
CA LYS A 24 5.51 14.65 -11.96
C LYS A 24 5.69 13.13 -12.09
N LEU A 25 5.16 12.37 -11.13
CA LEU A 25 5.19 10.91 -11.19
C LEU A 25 4.52 10.44 -12.50
N SER A 26 5.26 9.66 -13.29
CA SER A 26 4.85 9.21 -14.62
C SER A 26 5.37 7.80 -14.87
N LYS A 27 4.91 7.15 -15.94
CA LYS A 27 5.40 5.81 -16.33
C LYS A 27 6.92 5.73 -16.46
N ARG A 28 7.59 6.86 -16.78
CA ARG A 28 9.05 6.96 -16.87
C ARG A 28 9.76 6.82 -15.53
N HIS A 29 9.08 7.18 -14.45
CA HIS A 29 9.56 7.07 -13.06
C HIS A 29 9.12 5.75 -12.42
N GLY A 30 8.70 4.78 -13.24
CA GLY A 30 8.09 3.56 -12.75
C GLY A 30 6.75 3.82 -12.08
N ALA A 31 5.94 4.77 -12.55
CA ALA A 31 4.55 4.85 -12.11
C ALA A 31 3.85 3.53 -12.49
N VAL A 32 3.74 2.69 -11.48
CA VAL A 32 3.28 1.33 -11.62
C VAL A 32 1.76 1.31 -11.55
N SER A 33 1.14 0.48 -12.40
CA SER A 33 -0.28 0.19 -12.24
C SER A 33 -0.50 -0.44 -10.85
N VAL A 34 -1.64 -0.16 -10.23
CA VAL A 34 -2.04 -0.84 -8.98
C VAL A 34 -2.00 -2.36 -9.15
N LEU A 35 -2.30 -2.86 -10.36
CA LEU A 35 -2.21 -4.28 -10.71
C LEU A 35 -0.78 -4.84 -10.60
N GLN A 36 0.23 -4.04 -10.94
CA GLN A 36 1.61 -4.50 -10.84
C GLN A 36 2.06 -4.61 -9.37
N TYR A 37 1.58 -3.76 -8.46
CA TYR A 37 1.82 -3.94 -7.03
C TYR A 37 1.18 -5.23 -6.50
N GLU A 38 0.01 -5.60 -7.00
CA GLU A 38 -0.60 -6.90 -6.69
C GLU A 38 0.23 -8.07 -7.24
N GLU A 39 0.76 -7.95 -8.46
CA GLU A 39 1.68 -8.92 -9.06
C GLU A 39 2.96 -9.07 -8.24
N GLU A 40 3.52 -7.96 -7.77
CA GLU A 40 4.73 -7.90 -6.93
C GLU A 40 4.49 -8.35 -5.47
N GLY A 41 3.24 -8.57 -5.07
CA GLY A 41 2.89 -9.14 -3.78
C GLY A 41 2.81 -8.13 -2.64
N TYR A 42 2.47 -6.88 -2.95
CA TYR A 42 2.11 -5.88 -1.95
C TYR A 42 0.71 -6.14 -1.39
N LEU A 43 0.52 -5.79 -0.12
CA LEU A 43 -0.76 -5.81 0.57
C LEU A 43 -1.56 -4.55 0.22
N PRO A 44 -2.88 -4.66 -0.03
CA PRO A 44 -3.71 -3.48 -0.31
C PRO A 44 -3.70 -2.46 0.81
N ASP A 45 -3.71 -2.90 2.06
CA ASP A 45 -3.72 -1.98 3.21
C ASP A 45 -2.39 -1.25 3.37
N ALA A 46 -1.27 -1.89 3.03
CA ALA A 46 0.03 -1.21 2.96
C ALA A 46 0.05 -0.15 1.86
N LEU A 47 -0.47 -0.46 0.68
CA LEU A 47 -0.53 0.50 -0.42
C LEU A 47 -1.45 1.68 -0.09
N LEU A 48 -2.62 1.43 0.51
CA LEU A 48 -3.53 2.49 0.97
C LEU A 48 -2.90 3.37 2.04
N ASN A 49 -2.28 2.76 3.06
CA ASN A 49 -1.57 3.47 4.10
C ASN A 49 -0.45 4.34 3.51
N TYR A 50 0.30 3.85 2.52
CA TYR A 50 1.32 4.63 1.87
C TYR A 50 0.73 5.81 1.07
N LEU A 51 -0.32 5.55 0.27
CA LEU A 51 -0.95 6.56 -0.57
C LEU A 51 -1.61 7.68 0.23
N VAL A 52 -2.30 7.36 1.32
CA VAL A 52 -2.90 8.42 2.16
C VAL A 52 -1.82 9.31 2.77
N ARG A 53 -0.65 8.75 3.08
CA ARG A 53 0.49 9.51 3.64
C ARG A 53 1.17 10.43 2.62
N LEU A 54 0.85 10.32 1.32
CA LEU A 54 1.31 11.26 0.29
C LEU A 54 0.43 12.52 0.30
N GLY A 55 0.63 13.36 1.30
CA GLY A 55 -0.09 14.62 1.45
C GLY A 55 -0.86 14.75 2.75
N TRP A 56 -0.96 13.70 3.56
CA TRP A 56 -1.58 13.74 4.89
C TRP A 56 -0.65 13.15 5.94
N SER A 57 -0.69 13.72 7.15
CA SER A 57 0.10 13.24 8.28
C SER A 57 -0.72 13.28 9.57
N HIS A 58 -0.42 12.39 10.50
CA HIS A 58 -1.08 12.31 11.80
C HIS A 58 -0.06 11.94 12.88
N GLY A 59 0.47 12.97 13.55
CA GLY A 59 1.59 12.83 14.49
C GLY A 59 2.75 12.01 13.90
N ASP A 60 3.35 11.17 14.75
CA ASP A 60 4.46 10.28 14.38
C ASP A 60 4.00 8.89 13.90
N GLN A 61 2.69 8.62 13.86
CA GLN A 61 2.18 7.32 13.41
C GLN A 61 2.40 7.17 11.91
N GLU A 62 2.99 6.05 11.49
CA GLU A 62 3.26 5.73 10.09
C GLU A 62 2.49 4.52 9.57
N VAL A 63 2.21 3.55 10.46
CA VAL A 63 1.48 2.33 10.13
C VAL A 63 0.05 2.47 10.66
N PHE A 64 -0.93 2.43 9.76
CA PHE A 64 -2.35 2.58 10.05
C PHE A 64 -3.12 1.36 9.54
N THR A 65 -4.10 0.91 10.32
CA THR A 65 -5.20 0.11 9.78
C THR A 65 -6.13 0.98 8.95
N ARG A 66 -7.04 0.35 8.19
CA ARG A 66 -8.04 1.10 7.42
C ARG A 66 -8.99 1.88 8.31
N GLU A 67 -9.35 1.30 9.44
CA GLU A 67 -10.22 1.89 10.45
C GLU A 67 -9.54 3.11 11.08
N GLU A 68 -8.25 3.02 11.40
CA GLU A 68 -7.46 4.14 11.91
C GLU A 68 -7.35 5.28 10.88
N MET A 69 -7.12 4.95 9.60
CA MET A 69 -7.12 5.95 8.52
C MET A 69 -8.47 6.68 8.43
N ILE A 70 -9.59 5.95 8.46
CA ILE A 70 -10.94 6.54 8.39
C ILE A 70 -11.22 7.42 9.62
N ALA A 71 -10.83 6.96 10.82
CA ALA A 71 -11.08 7.69 12.06
C ALA A 71 -10.23 8.95 12.20
N ALA A 72 -8.99 8.93 11.69
CA ALA A 72 -8.03 10.02 11.84
C ALA A 72 -8.02 11.03 10.70
N PHE A 73 -8.55 10.68 9.52
CA PHE A 73 -8.47 11.54 8.34
C PHE A 73 -9.37 12.77 8.45
N ASP A 74 -8.78 13.94 8.24
CA ASP A 74 -9.49 15.21 8.06
C ASP A 74 -8.83 15.98 6.90
N ILE A 75 -9.64 16.53 6.01
CA ILE A 75 -9.17 17.29 4.84
C ILE A 75 -8.35 18.52 5.24
N LYS A 76 -8.56 19.06 6.46
CA LYS A 76 -7.78 20.19 6.98
C LYS A 76 -6.30 19.83 7.22
N ASP A 77 -6.01 18.54 7.43
CA ASP A 77 -4.67 18.01 7.72
C ASP A 77 -3.95 17.56 6.43
N VAL A 78 -4.58 17.76 5.26
CA VAL A 78 -3.94 17.55 3.96
C VAL A 78 -3.05 18.76 3.63
N ASN A 79 -1.76 18.49 3.46
CA ASN A 79 -0.77 19.49 3.14
C ASN A 79 -0.84 19.93 1.66
N LYS A 80 -0.37 21.16 1.41
CA LYS A 80 -0.31 21.74 0.06
C LYS A 80 0.95 21.35 -0.71
N ALA A 81 1.97 20.84 -0.01
CA ALA A 81 3.27 20.55 -0.59
C ALA A 81 3.21 19.27 -1.41
N ALA A 82 3.91 19.25 -2.53
CA ALA A 82 4.02 18.05 -3.34
C ALA A 82 4.71 16.93 -2.54
N SER A 83 4.25 15.69 -2.70
CA SER A 83 4.81 14.53 -2.00
C SER A 83 5.64 13.68 -2.95
N THR A 84 6.87 13.39 -2.58
CA THR A 84 7.77 12.54 -3.38
C THR A 84 7.50 11.08 -3.12
N PHE A 85 7.33 10.30 -4.19
CA PHE A 85 7.19 8.86 -4.11
C PHE A 85 8.53 8.20 -3.74
N ASN A 86 8.56 7.51 -2.60
CA ASN A 86 9.66 6.70 -2.10
C ASN A 86 9.30 5.18 -2.11
N PRO A 87 9.83 4.41 -3.08
CA PRO A 87 9.61 2.97 -3.15
C PRO A 87 10.11 2.18 -1.93
N GLU A 88 11.24 2.57 -1.33
CA GLU A 88 11.82 1.89 -0.17
C GLU A 88 10.90 2.02 1.06
N LYS A 89 10.28 3.20 1.22
CA LYS A 89 9.32 3.43 2.29
C LYS A 89 8.05 2.59 2.12
N LEU A 90 7.54 2.49 0.88
CA LEU A 90 6.41 1.61 0.56
C LEU A 90 6.76 0.14 0.85
N LEU A 91 7.96 -0.31 0.47
CA LEU A 91 8.42 -1.67 0.73
C LEU A 91 8.54 -1.98 2.23
N TRP A 92 9.09 -1.04 3.01
CA TRP A 92 9.12 -1.14 4.47
C TRP A 92 7.72 -1.22 5.06
N LEU A 93 6.81 -0.35 4.61
CA LEU A 93 5.43 -0.31 5.10
C LEU A 93 4.70 -1.62 4.78
N ASN A 94 4.93 -2.19 3.59
CA ASN A 94 4.40 -3.49 3.21
C ASN A 94 4.80 -4.61 4.17
N GLN A 95 6.08 -4.64 4.54
CA GLN A 95 6.56 -5.59 5.54
C GLN A 95 5.90 -5.37 6.91
N GLN A 96 5.76 -4.11 7.36
CA GLN A 96 5.09 -3.81 8.63
C GLN A 96 3.65 -4.33 8.67
N HIS A 97 2.91 -4.17 7.57
CA HIS A 97 1.56 -4.74 7.43
C HIS A 97 1.59 -6.27 7.43
N MET A 98 2.53 -6.91 6.73
CA MET A 98 2.67 -8.38 6.76
C MET A 98 2.98 -8.92 8.16
N MET A 99 3.84 -8.25 8.92
CA MET A 99 4.19 -8.66 10.29
C MET A 99 3.02 -8.52 11.27
N ARG A 100 2.16 -7.51 11.07
CA ARG A 100 1.00 -7.23 11.94
C ARG A 100 -0.26 -7.99 11.55
N ALA A 101 -0.35 -8.46 10.30
CA ALA A 101 -1.51 -9.19 9.82
C ALA A 101 -1.64 -10.57 10.50
N GLU A 102 -2.89 -10.99 10.70
CA GLU A 102 -3.22 -12.35 11.08
C GLU A 102 -2.79 -13.31 9.97
N PRO A 103 -1.99 -14.36 10.24
CA PRO A 103 -1.43 -15.23 9.19
C PRO A 103 -2.49 -15.79 8.25
N SER A 104 -3.63 -16.19 8.81
CA SER A 104 -4.79 -16.69 8.06
C SER A 104 -5.28 -15.74 6.96
N THR A 105 -5.18 -14.43 7.18
CA THR A 105 -5.61 -13.40 6.20
C THR A 105 -4.64 -13.26 5.03
N LEU A 106 -3.38 -13.68 5.21
CA LEU A 106 -2.35 -13.65 4.18
C LEU A 106 -2.35 -14.90 3.29
N VAL A 107 -2.91 -16.02 3.78
CA VAL A 107 -2.94 -17.32 3.08
C VAL A 107 -3.47 -17.21 1.64
N PRO A 108 -4.62 -16.57 1.35
CA PRO A 108 -5.13 -16.50 -0.03
C PRO A 108 -4.16 -15.76 -0.96
N ARG A 109 -3.49 -14.73 -0.46
CA ARG A 109 -2.55 -13.91 -1.23
C ARG A 109 -1.23 -14.64 -1.44
N LEU A 110 -0.70 -15.33 -0.42
CA LEU A 110 0.48 -16.18 -0.56
C LEU A 110 0.20 -17.30 -1.57
N ARG A 111 -0.95 -17.96 -1.48
CA ARG A 111 -1.36 -19.00 -2.43
C ARG A 111 -1.40 -18.47 -3.86
N ALA A 112 -1.96 -17.28 -4.07
CA ALA A 112 -1.97 -16.64 -5.39
C ALA A 112 -0.55 -16.40 -5.93
N GLN A 113 0.42 -16.05 -5.07
CA GLN A 113 1.82 -15.90 -5.46
C GLN A 113 2.50 -17.23 -5.77
N LEU A 114 2.25 -18.27 -4.97
CA LEU A 114 2.75 -19.62 -5.24
C LEU A 114 2.25 -20.13 -6.62
N ARG A 115 0.96 -19.92 -6.92
CA ARG A 115 0.37 -20.32 -8.21
C ARG A 115 1.05 -19.67 -9.41
N ARG A 116 1.50 -18.43 -9.26
CA ARG A 116 2.22 -17.71 -10.33
C ARG A 116 3.59 -18.32 -10.64
N ILE A 117 4.20 -19.02 -9.69
CA ILE A 117 5.47 -19.74 -9.87
C ILE A 117 5.28 -21.24 -10.13
N GLY A 118 4.04 -21.68 -10.40
CA GLY A 118 3.71 -23.08 -10.71
C GLY A 118 3.58 -23.99 -9.49
N LEU A 119 3.52 -23.42 -8.27
CA LEU A 119 3.28 -24.16 -7.03
C LEU A 119 1.84 -23.95 -6.55
N ASP A 120 1.21 -24.96 -5.98
CA ASP A 120 -0.07 -24.79 -5.29
C ASP A 120 -0.10 -25.64 -4.04
N SER A 121 -0.78 -25.14 -3.01
CA SER A 121 -0.99 -25.87 -1.76
C SER A 121 -2.32 -25.48 -1.15
N ASP A 122 -3.12 -26.49 -0.85
CA ASP A 122 -4.35 -26.34 -0.09
C ASP A 122 -4.15 -26.55 1.43
N ASP A 123 -2.93 -26.94 1.85
CA ASP A 123 -2.61 -27.10 3.26
C ASP A 123 -2.46 -25.73 3.93
N ARG A 124 -3.54 -25.31 4.59
CA ARG A 124 -3.61 -24.04 5.31
C ARG A 124 -2.60 -23.96 6.45
N ASN A 125 -2.37 -25.04 7.19
CA ASN A 125 -1.45 -25.03 8.33
C ASN A 125 -0.01 -24.84 7.86
N LEU A 126 0.36 -25.50 6.75
CA LEU A 126 1.66 -25.30 6.10
C LEU A 126 1.83 -23.84 5.67
N LEU A 127 0.84 -23.27 4.98
CA LEU A 127 0.91 -21.88 4.50
C LEU A 127 0.99 -20.87 5.65
N GLU A 128 0.21 -21.05 6.71
CA GLU A 128 0.30 -20.21 7.91
C GLU A 128 1.68 -20.34 8.59
N GLY A 129 2.25 -21.55 8.65
CA GLY A 129 3.59 -21.80 9.16
C GLY A 129 4.69 -21.09 8.35
N ILE A 130 4.60 -21.12 7.02
CA ILE A 130 5.49 -20.37 6.12
C ILE A 130 5.40 -18.87 6.39
N ILE A 131 4.17 -18.34 6.48
CA ILE A 131 3.93 -16.92 6.75
C ILE A 131 4.58 -16.51 8.08
N LEU A 132 4.35 -17.27 9.15
CA LEU A 132 4.93 -16.99 10.47
C LEU A 132 6.46 -17.02 10.46
N SER A 133 7.07 -17.97 9.74
CA SER A 133 8.53 -18.11 9.66
C SER A 133 9.20 -17.02 8.81
N GLN A 134 8.52 -16.53 7.77
CA GLN A 134 9.13 -15.68 6.74
C GLN A 134 8.73 -14.20 6.81
N ARG A 135 7.61 -13.83 7.46
CA ARG A 135 7.09 -12.44 7.44
C ARG A 135 8.03 -11.38 8.00
N GLU A 136 8.98 -11.75 8.86
CA GLU A 136 9.99 -10.84 9.41
C GLU A 136 11.17 -10.59 8.46
N ARG A 137 11.35 -11.46 7.45
CA ARG A 137 12.46 -11.40 6.50
C ARG A 137 12.01 -10.92 5.13
N ALA A 138 10.92 -11.49 4.61
CA ALA A 138 10.37 -11.14 3.31
C ALA A 138 9.73 -9.74 3.35
N LYS A 139 9.94 -8.96 2.28
CA LYS A 139 9.35 -7.63 2.10
C LYS A 139 8.07 -7.65 1.27
N THR A 140 7.85 -8.69 0.47
CA THR A 140 6.59 -8.92 -0.26
C THR A 140 6.16 -10.39 -0.20
N LEU A 141 4.89 -10.65 -0.52
CA LEU A 141 4.39 -12.02 -0.63
C LEU A 141 4.99 -12.78 -1.82
N LYS A 142 5.40 -12.07 -2.88
CA LYS A 142 6.13 -12.67 -4.01
C LYS A 142 7.50 -13.15 -3.56
N GLU A 143 8.22 -12.31 -2.83
CA GLU A 143 9.52 -12.69 -2.24
C GLU A 143 9.35 -13.87 -1.27
N MET A 144 8.32 -13.84 -0.43
CA MET A 144 7.99 -14.96 0.47
C MET A 144 7.79 -16.25 -0.31
N ALA A 145 6.99 -16.24 -1.40
CA ALA A 145 6.76 -17.41 -2.23
C ALA A 145 8.03 -17.95 -2.90
N CYS A 146 8.94 -17.09 -3.35
CA CYS A 146 10.22 -17.51 -3.95
C CYS A 146 11.23 -18.07 -2.93
N ASN A 147 11.12 -17.67 -1.65
CA ASN A 147 12.01 -18.11 -0.57
C ASN A 147 11.45 -19.32 0.22
N SER A 148 10.29 -19.85 -0.16
CA SER A 148 9.59 -20.94 0.54
C SER A 148 9.83 -22.31 -0.08
#